data_AF-A0A1H3K7W3-F1
#
_entry.id   AF-A0A1H3K7W3-F1
#
_cell.length_a   1.000
_cell.length_b   1.000
_cell.length_c   1.000
_cell.angle_alpha   90.00
_cell.angle_beta   90.00
_cell.angle_gamma   90.00
#
_symmetry.space_group_name_H-M   'P 1'
#
loop_
_entity.id
_entity.type
_entity.pdbx_description
1 polymer ?
#
loop_
_entity_poly.entity_id
_entity_poly.type
_entity_poly.pdbx_seq_one_letter_code
_entity_poly.pdbx_strand_id
1 'polypeptide(L)'
;MSDKHRNIELVDKRPFFEKALGFGLKSHILDQEKCRAMIEDAAKGTVQVAAFFGTSHLHTDLENARQRIVNLISLYLEQTYDGDLQKSAESLRDNTFLSHSRGGNDLLKALHALPDSTVFGDAKGQALKEFQDERTLNKPFSLNAYRKECKVRAECAAVLAAALWFADDLGLEHSALDFTGAETVIRSALLVRLGGGGEFPNRLGFAKLLAAIRSNAANSSAAGKLKIPKKLLDDVPPEYRDVAEKIRREIEKHDALTDPAVTLDSLLNLVELRYFVQEGSLEDVDGFDALVSQEWHKVTKGKEDPYSRLTIFMCIAAAAKPKTTVSETEARAMIRQVRQHGFDSEAVSTFIRSSAPFEIKDNLLSLWEDEFLPEAQEYLIDDDDPKYTRALKFLKENCNIKVKAAGKAQG
;
A
#
# COMPACT_ATOMS: atom_id res chain seq x y z
N MET A 1 -31.56 56.71 11.98
CA MET A 1 -31.68 55.26 12.26
C MET A 1 -31.98 54.58 10.93
N SER A 2 -31.13 53.67 10.46
CA SER A 2 -31.28 52.99 9.17
C SER A 2 -31.28 51.49 9.43
N ASP A 3 -32.45 50.87 9.22
CA ASP A 3 -32.67 49.43 9.31
C ASP A 3 -31.92 48.72 8.18
N LYS A 4 -30.82 48.06 8.54
CA LYS A 4 -30.15 47.09 7.66
C LYS A 4 -31.08 45.89 7.48
N HIS A 5 -31.69 45.81 6.31
CA HIS A 5 -32.37 44.61 5.81
C HIS A 5 -31.40 43.43 5.85
N ARG A 6 -31.57 42.56 6.86
CA ARG A 6 -30.97 41.22 6.87
C ARG A 6 -31.76 40.39 5.86
N ASN A 7 -31.25 40.24 4.64
CA ASN A 7 -31.76 39.25 3.70
C ASN A 7 -31.43 37.86 4.26
N ILE A 8 -32.43 37.21 4.85
CA ILE A 8 -32.39 35.80 5.18
C ILE A 8 -32.65 35.07 3.85
N GLU A 9 -31.60 34.55 3.22
CA GLU A 9 -31.77 33.64 2.08
C GLU A 9 -32.50 32.38 2.56
N LEU A 10 -33.79 32.30 2.27
CA LEU A 10 -34.58 31.10 2.45
C LEU A 10 -34.03 30.02 1.52
N VAL A 11 -33.29 29.06 2.08
CA VAL A 11 -32.80 27.90 1.34
C VAL A 11 -34.01 27.05 0.93
N ASP A 12 -34.34 27.08 -0.36
CA ASP A 12 -35.39 26.23 -0.94
C ASP A 12 -34.93 24.77 -0.93
N LYS A 13 -35.54 23.96 -0.06
CA LYS A 13 -35.20 22.54 0.17
C LYS A 13 -35.87 21.58 -0.81
N ARG A 14 -36.70 22.07 -1.73
CA ARG A 14 -37.39 21.23 -2.70
C ARG A 14 -36.40 20.53 -3.64
N PRO A 15 -36.70 19.31 -4.12
CA PRO A 15 -35.92 18.67 -5.18
C PRO A 15 -35.79 19.57 -6.40
N PHE A 16 -34.66 19.50 -7.09
CA PHE A 16 -34.39 20.39 -8.23
C PHE A 16 -35.45 20.26 -9.34
N PHE A 17 -35.97 19.05 -9.57
CA PHE A 17 -37.10 18.83 -10.48
C PHE A 17 -38.32 19.70 -10.11
N GLU A 18 -38.69 19.77 -8.83
CA GLU A 18 -39.86 20.55 -8.39
C GLU A 18 -39.63 22.05 -8.59
N LYS A 19 -38.39 22.51 -8.39
CA LYS A 19 -38.00 23.90 -8.67
C LYS A 19 -38.14 24.22 -10.16
N ALA A 20 -37.61 23.36 -11.04
CA ALA A 20 -37.70 23.52 -12.49
C ALA A 20 -39.16 23.47 -12.99
N LEU A 21 -39.96 22.52 -12.48
CA LEU A 21 -41.39 22.43 -12.79
C LEU A 21 -42.14 23.70 -12.37
N GLY A 22 -41.91 24.16 -11.13
CA GLY A 22 -42.54 25.37 -10.61
C GLY A 22 -42.12 26.64 -11.37
N PHE A 23 -40.85 26.73 -11.78
CA PHE A 23 -40.37 27.81 -12.63
C PHE A 23 -41.02 27.77 -14.02
N GLY A 24 -41.08 26.60 -14.65
CA GLY A 24 -41.65 26.41 -15.98
C GLY A 24 -43.14 26.77 -16.04
N LEU A 25 -43.91 26.43 -14.99
CA LEU A 25 -45.32 26.81 -14.86
C LEU A 25 -45.49 28.32 -14.67
N LYS A 26 -44.71 28.94 -13.77
CA LYS A 26 -44.76 30.39 -13.52
C LYS A 26 -44.36 31.22 -14.74
N SER A 27 -43.44 30.71 -15.54
CA SER A 27 -42.90 31.38 -16.73
C SER A 27 -43.64 30.99 -18.02
N HIS A 28 -44.74 30.22 -17.92
CA HIS A 28 -45.52 29.74 -19.07
C HIS A 28 -44.72 28.92 -20.11
N ILE A 29 -43.60 28.33 -19.71
CA ILE A 29 -42.82 27.39 -20.53
C ILE A 29 -43.52 26.03 -20.59
N LEU A 30 -44.16 25.64 -19.48
CA LEU A 30 -44.92 24.41 -19.34
C LEU A 30 -46.41 24.74 -19.27
N ASP A 31 -47.21 24.09 -20.11
CA ASP A 31 -48.66 24.21 -20.14
C ASP A 31 -49.37 22.99 -19.52
N GLN A 32 -50.69 23.03 -19.51
CA GLN A 32 -51.53 21.98 -18.93
C GLN A 32 -51.50 20.67 -19.74
N GLU A 33 -51.27 20.74 -21.06
CA GLU A 33 -51.15 19.56 -21.89
C GLU A 33 -49.86 18.82 -21.57
N LYS A 34 -48.75 19.56 -21.45
CA LYS A 34 -47.46 18.99 -21.08
C LYS A 34 -47.48 18.38 -19.69
N CYS A 35 -48.12 19.03 -18.71
CA CYS A 35 -48.31 18.46 -17.39
C CYS A 35 -49.08 17.13 -17.41
N ARG A 36 -50.13 17.01 -18.24
CA ARG A 36 -50.87 15.75 -18.41
C ARG A 36 -49.98 14.66 -19.00
N ALA A 37 -49.23 14.97 -20.04
CA ALA A 37 -48.28 14.02 -20.63
C ALA A 37 -47.23 13.54 -19.61
N MET A 38 -46.70 14.44 -18.76
CA MET A 38 -45.77 14.07 -17.70
C MET A 38 -46.40 13.14 -16.65
N ILE A 39 -47.67 13.36 -16.29
CA ILE A 39 -48.39 12.50 -15.33
C ILE A 39 -48.59 11.08 -15.90
N GLU A 40 -48.98 10.96 -17.17
CA GLU A 40 -49.15 9.66 -17.83
C GLU A 40 -47.82 8.89 -17.92
N ASP A 41 -46.74 9.57 -18.27
CA ASP A 41 -45.39 9.01 -18.28
C ASP A 41 -44.93 8.60 -16.87
N ALA A 42 -45.18 9.44 -15.87
CA ALA A 42 -44.83 9.16 -14.48
C ALA A 42 -45.53 7.90 -13.95
N ALA A 43 -46.79 7.67 -14.31
CA ALA A 43 -47.54 6.47 -13.93
C ALA A 43 -46.86 5.20 -14.48
N LYS A 44 -46.48 5.22 -15.76
CA LYS A 44 -45.74 4.11 -16.39
C LYS A 44 -44.39 3.87 -15.74
N GLY A 45 -43.61 4.94 -15.51
CA GLY A 45 -42.30 4.86 -14.88
C GLY A 45 -42.36 4.32 -13.45
N THR A 46 -43.36 4.73 -12.67
CA THR A 46 -43.55 4.30 -11.29
C THR A 46 -43.69 2.78 -11.20
N VAL A 47 -44.55 2.18 -12.05
CA VAL A 47 -44.75 0.73 -12.09
C VAL A 47 -43.46 0.00 -12.48
N GLN A 48 -42.74 0.51 -13.50
CA GLN A 48 -41.49 -0.10 -13.96
C GLN A 48 -40.39 -0.06 -12.90
N VAL A 49 -40.20 1.09 -12.25
CA VAL A 49 -39.18 1.26 -11.21
C VAL A 49 -39.53 0.45 -9.96
N ALA A 50 -40.81 0.37 -9.57
CA ALA A 50 -41.26 -0.47 -8.46
C ALA A 50 -40.98 -1.95 -8.73
N ALA A 51 -41.31 -2.46 -9.92
CA ALA A 51 -41.03 -3.84 -10.31
C ALA A 51 -39.52 -4.15 -10.39
N PHE A 52 -38.68 -3.17 -10.70
CA PHE A 52 -37.23 -3.36 -10.75
C PHE A 52 -36.62 -3.54 -9.35
N PHE A 53 -36.99 -2.70 -8.38
CA PHE A 53 -36.42 -2.73 -7.03
C PHE A 53 -37.16 -3.65 -6.05
N GLY A 54 -38.45 -3.89 -6.27
CA GLY A 54 -39.32 -4.70 -5.40
C GLY A 54 -40.48 -5.29 -6.19
N THR A 55 -41.72 -4.86 -5.88
CA THR A 55 -42.93 -5.27 -6.61
C THR A 55 -43.83 -4.09 -6.97
N SER A 56 -44.52 -4.17 -8.12
CA SER A 56 -45.48 -3.15 -8.56
C SER A 56 -46.83 -3.20 -7.86
N HIS A 57 -47.04 -4.15 -6.93
CA HIS A 57 -48.33 -4.37 -6.26
C HIS A 57 -48.39 -3.77 -4.85
N LEU A 58 -47.24 -3.39 -4.28
CA LEU A 58 -47.19 -2.79 -2.95
C LEU A 58 -47.20 -1.26 -3.07
N HIS A 59 -48.08 -0.63 -2.31
CA HIS A 59 -48.16 0.83 -2.23
C HIS A 59 -46.81 1.45 -1.82
N THR A 60 -46.13 0.87 -0.84
CA THR A 60 -44.82 1.35 -0.37
C THR A 60 -43.78 1.34 -1.49
N ASP A 61 -43.74 0.30 -2.33
CA ASP A 61 -42.79 0.20 -3.44
C ASP A 61 -43.10 1.20 -4.55
N LEU A 62 -44.39 1.47 -4.81
CA LEU A 62 -44.81 2.50 -5.75
C LEU A 62 -44.44 3.91 -5.26
N GLU A 63 -44.63 4.22 -3.97
CA GLU A 63 -44.21 5.51 -3.39
C GLU A 63 -42.69 5.68 -3.41
N ASN A 64 -41.94 4.62 -3.05
CA ASN A 64 -40.50 4.59 -3.17
C ASN A 64 -40.06 4.82 -4.63
N ALA A 65 -40.73 4.19 -5.59
CA ALA A 65 -40.45 4.39 -7.01
C ALA A 65 -40.70 5.84 -7.48
N ARG A 66 -41.78 6.48 -7.03
CA ARG A 66 -42.03 7.90 -7.30
C ARG A 66 -40.88 8.78 -6.77
N GLN A 67 -40.45 8.53 -5.54
CA GLN A 67 -39.35 9.28 -4.93
C GLN A 67 -38.03 9.10 -5.69
N ARG A 68 -37.71 7.86 -6.11
CA ARG A 68 -36.54 7.57 -6.95
C ARG A 68 -36.57 8.35 -8.26
N ILE A 69 -37.71 8.37 -8.94
CA ILE A 69 -37.87 9.09 -10.22
C ILE A 69 -37.62 10.59 -10.03
N VAL A 70 -38.18 11.20 -8.98
CA VAL A 70 -37.95 12.62 -8.66
C VAL A 70 -36.46 12.89 -8.40
N ASN A 71 -35.80 12.02 -7.64
CA ASN A 71 -34.36 12.16 -7.34
C ASN A 71 -33.50 12.03 -8.60
N LEU A 72 -33.80 11.05 -9.47
CA LEU A 72 -33.09 10.84 -10.73
C LEU A 72 -33.24 12.03 -11.69
N ILE A 73 -34.47 12.52 -11.88
CA ILE A 73 -34.73 13.68 -12.74
C ILE A 73 -34.06 14.93 -12.18
N SER A 74 -34.12 15.13 -10.86
CA SER A 74 -33.45 16.26 -10.20
C SER A 74 -31.95 16.24 -10.47
N LEU A 75 -31.28 15.10 -10.23
CA LEU A 75 -29.85 14.93 -10.48
C LEU A 75 -29.51 15.19 -11.95
N TYR A 76 -30.29 14.63 -12.88
CA TYR A 76 -30.06 14.79 -14.32
C TYR A 76 -30.16 16.24 -14.77
N LEU A 77 -31.25 16.92 -14.43
CA LEU A 77 -31.47 18.32 -14.82
C LEU A 77 -30.38 19.23 -14.22
N GLU A 78 -30.09 19.07 -12.93
CA GLU A 78 -29.11 19.91 -12.24
C GLU A 78 -27.70 19.69 -12.80
N GLN A 79 -27.32 18.45 -13.11
CA GLN A 79 -26.03 18.13 -13.73
C GLN A 79 -25.92 18.60 -15.17
N THR A 80 -26.97 18.43 -15.97
CA THR A 80 -26.95 18.72 -17.43
C THR A 80 -27.00 20.22 -17.71
N TYR A 81 -27.75 20.97 -16.90
CA TYR A 81 -27.98 22.40 -17.11
C TYR A 81 -27.31 23.29 -16.05
N ASP A 82 -26.41 22.73 -15.25
CA ASP A 82 -25.65 23.42 -14.19
C ASP A 82 -26.54 24.25 -13.25
N GLY A 83 -27.70 23.70 -12.88
CA GLY A 83 -28.68 24.34 -12.02
C GLY A 83 -29.55 25.43 -12.69
N ASP A 84 -29.45 25.65 -14.00
CA ASP A 84 -30.26 26.62 -14.74
C ASP A 84 -31.73 26.16 -14.82
N LEU A 85 -32.62 26.85 -14.10
CA LEU A 85 -34.05 26.54 -14.04
C LEU A 85 -34.78 26.77 -15.36
N GLN A 86 -34.34 27.76 -16.16
CA GLN A 86 -34.98 28.05 -17.43
C GLN A 86 -34.67 26.95 -18.44
N LYS A 87 -33.40 26.61 -18.64
CA LYS A 87 -33.00 25.51 -19.54
C LYS A 87 -33.59 24.18 -19.08
N SER A 88 -33.67 23.95 -17.77
CA SER A 88 -34.30 22.75 -17.23
C SER A 88 -35.79 22.69 -17.54
N ALA A 89 -36.52 23.82 -17.43
CA ALA A 89 -37.93 23.89 -17.80
C ALA A 89 -38.15 23.72 -19.31
N GLU A 90 -37.28 24.30 -20.14
CA GLU A 90 -37.28 24.11 -21.60
C GLU A 90 -37.02 22.63 -21.95
N SER A 91 -36.07 21.98 -21.27
CA SER A 91 -35.83 20.54 -21.42
C SER A 91 -37.04 19.69 -21.04
N LEU A 92 -37.71 20.04 -19.93
CA LEU A 92 -38.94 19.38 -19.51
C LEU A 92 -40.04 19.53 -20.56
N ARG A 93 -40.16 20.69 -21.21
CA ARG A 93 -41.11 20.96 -22.31
C ARG A 93 -40.79 20.08 -23.53
N ASP A 94 -39.52 20.04 -23.92
CA ASP A 94 -39.10 19.48 -25.20
C ASP A 94 -38.92 17.95 -25.17
N ASN A 95 -38.72 17.34 -23.99
CA ASN A 95 -38.46 15.92 -23.84
C ASN A 95 -39.50 15.21 -22.94
N THR A 96 -39.48 13.88 -22.90
CA THR A 96 -40.43 13.09 -22.09
C THR A 96 -40.03 13.05 -20.63
N PHE A 97 -40.98 12.83 -19.73
CA PHE A 97 -40.65 12.73 -18.29
C PHE A 97 -39.74 11.52 -18.02
N LEU A 98 -39.97 10.40 -18.72
CA LEU A 98 -39.17 9.19 -18.60
C LEU A 98 -37.75 9.34 -19.16
N SER A 99 -37.52 10.16 -20.19
CA SER A 99 -36.16 10.36 -20.71
C SER A 99 -35.25 11.03 -19.67
N HIS A 100 -35.77 11.97 -18.90
CA HIS A 100 -35.03 12.60 -17.81
C HIS A 100 -34.72 11.62 -16.67
N SER A 101 -35.68 10.76 -16.30
CA SER A 101 -35.46 9.72 -15.29
C SER A 101 -34.39 8.71 -15.75
N ARG A 102 -34.44 8.32 -17.03
CA ARG A 102 -33.42 7.47 -17.65
C ARG A 102 -32.06 8.15 -17.66
N GLY A 103 -31.99 9.44 -18.03
CA GLY A 103 -30.75 10.21 -18.01
C GLY A 103 -30.08 10.22 -16.64
N GLY A 104 -30.87 10.41 -15.57
CA GLY A 104 -30.36 10.32 -14.20
C GLY A 104 -29.82 8.93 -13.86
N ASN A 105 -30.50 7.88 -14.31
CA ASN A 105 -30.06 6.51 -14.07
C ASN A 105 -28.77 6.19 -14.84
N ASP A 106 -28.64 6.71 -16.05
CA ASP A 106 -27.44 6.52 -16.88
C ASP A 106 -26.23 7.29 -16.29
N LEU A 107 -26.44 8.44 -15.65
CA LEU A 107 -25.40 9.11 -14.84
C LEU A 107 -24.89 8.23 -13.69
N LEU A 108 -25.78 7.50 -13.01
CA LEU A 108 -25.40 6.57 -11.94
C LEU A 108 -24.70 5.33 -12.48
N LYS A 109 -25.12 4.79 -13.63
CA LYS A 109 -24.41 3.68 -14.29
C LYS A 109 -23.02 4.08 -14.74
N ALA A 110 -22.87 5.27 -15.33
CA ALA A 110 -21.57 5.80 -15.74
C ALA A 110 -20.65 5.97 -14.52
N LEU A 111 -21.18 6.48 -13.41
CA LEU A 111 -20.43 6.59 -12.17
C LEU A 111 -20.03 5.22 -11.61
N HIS A 112 -20.96 4.26 -11.59
CA HIS A 112 -20.67 2.90 -11.14
C HIS A 112 -19.67 2.19 -12.03
N ALA A 113 -19.65 2.48 -13.33
CA ALA A 113 -18.71 1.91 -14.29
C ALA A 113 -17.25 2.27 -13.96
N LEU A 114 -17.02 3.48 -13.45
CA LEU A 114 -15.70 3.92 -13.00
C LEU A 114 -15.22 3.13 -11.78
N PRO A 115 -13.90 2.88 -11.66
CA PRO A 115 -13.30 2.21 -10.51
C PRO A 115 -13.45 3.05 -9.25
N ASP A 116 -13.61 2.38 -8.11
CA ASP A 116 -13.68 2.99 -6.77
C ASP A 116 -12.45 2.70 -5.90
N SER A 117 -11.48 1.94 -6.42
CA SER A 117 -10.16 1.73 -5.82
C SER A 117 -9.07 1.84 -6.90
N THR A 118 -7.82 1.91 -6.46
CA THR A 118 -6.63 1.87 -7.33
C THR A 118 -5.99 0.48 -7.36
N VAL A 119 -6.72 -0.57 -6.97
CA VAL A 119 -6.23 -1.95 -6.96
C VAL A 119 -6.72 -2.69 -8.20
N PHE A 120 -5.81 -3.31 -8.93
CA PHE A 120 -6.14 -4.13 -10.10
C PHE A 120 -6.86 -5.42 -9.70
N GLY A 121 -7.77 -5.89 -10.54
CA GLY A 121 -8.55 -7.11 -10.28
C GLY A 121 -9.51 -7.03 -9.10
N ASP A 122 -9.59 -5.88 -8.41
CA ASP A 122 -10.48 -5.68 -7.27
C ASP A 122 -11.94 -5.74 -7.73
N ALA A 123 -12.73 -6.58 -7.08
CA ALA A 123 -14.15 -6.68 -7.40
C ALA A 123 -14.85 -5.44 -6.85
N LYS A 124 -15.76 -4.85 -7.65
CA LYS A 124 -16.57 -3.72 -7.17
C LYS A 124 -17.26 -4.12 -5.87
N GLY A 125 -17.04 -3.32 -4.82
CA GLY A 125 -17.54 -3.63 -3.48
C GLY A 125 -19.06 -3.70 -3.37
N GLN A 126 -19.80 -3.18 -4.36
CA GLN A 126 -21.26 -3.19 -4.41
C GLN A 126 -21.79 -3.47 -5.83
N ALA A 127 -22.81 -4.33 -5.93
CA ALA A 127 -23.50 -4.61 -7.19
C ALA A 127 -24.27 -3.37 -7.70
N LEU A 128 -24.41 -3.23 -9.03
CA LEU A 128 -25.05 -2.06 -9.64
C LEU A 128 -26.47 -1.79 -9.10
N LYS A 129 -27.27 -2.85 -8.91
CA LYS A 129 -28.64 -2.72 -8.41
C LYS A 129 -28.67 -2.15 -6.98
N GLU A 130 -27.79 -2.63 -6.11
CA GLU A 130 -27.68 -2.17 -4.71
C GLU A 130 -27.17 -0.73 -4.66
N PHE A 131 -26.19 -0.39 -5.52
CA PHE A 131 -25.71 0.98 -5.66
C PHE A 131 -26.82 1.93 -6.11
N GLN A 132 -27.59 1.55 -7.13
CA GLN A 132 -28.74 2.33 -7.58
C GLN A 132 -29.82 2.42 -6.50
N ASP A 133 -30.04 1.34 -5.75
CA ASP A 133 -31.01 1.30 -4.65
C ASP A 133 -30.67 2.36 -3.59
N GLU A 134 -29.43 2.36 -3.13
CA GLU A 134 -28.92 3.32 -2.16
C GLU A 134 -28.97 4.75 -2.72
N ARG A 135 -28.49 4.98 -3.94
CA ARG A 135 -28.28 6.32 -4.51
C ARG A 135 -29.50 6.97 -5.11
N THR A 136 -30.63 6.28 -5.15
CA THR A 136 -31.90 6.86 -5.59
C THR A 136 -32.93 6.98 -4.48
N LEU A 137 -32.79 6.26 -3.36
CA LEU A 137 -33.74 6.32 -2.23
C LEU A 137 -33.09 6.55 -0.87
N ASN A 138 -32.19 5.66 -0.42
CA ASN A 138 -31.68 5.69 0.97
C ASN A 138 -30.71 6.86 1.22
N LYS A 139 -29.83 7.14 0.26
CA LYS A 139 -28.83 8.21 0.27
C LYS A 139 -28.76 8.85 -1.12
N PRO A 140 -29.82 9.55 -1.55
CA PRO A 140 -29.86 10.14 -2.87
C PRO A 140 -28.72 11.14 -3.04
N PHE A 141 -28.08 11.11 -4.22
CA PHE A 141 -27.02 12.07 -4.50
C PHE A 141 -27.58 13.49 -4.59
N SER A 142 -26.95 14.42 -3.88
CA SER A 142 -26.93 15.82 -4.30
C SER A 142 -25.96 15.98 -5.46
N LEU A 143 -26.14 17.02 -6.28
CA LEU A 143 -25.22 17.32 -7.38
C LEU A 143 -23.76 17.43 -6.90
N ASN A 144 -23.51 18.10 -5.79
CA ASN A 144 -22.17 18.25 -5.22
C ASN A 144 -21.56 16.91 -4.79
N ALA A 145 -22.36 16.04 -4.17
CA ALA A 145 -21.90 14.71 -3.78
C ALA A 145 -21.62 13.82 -4.99
N TYR A 146 -22.48 13.87 -6.01
CA TYR A 146 -22.27 13.17 -7.28
C TYR A 146 -20.98 13.63 -7.98
N ARG A 147 -20.80 14.95 -8.17
CA ARG A 147 -19.60 15.52 -8.80
C ARG A 147 -18.32 15.18 -8.03
N LYS A 148 -18.38 15.18 -6.69
CA LYS A 148 -17.25 14.78 -5.85
C LYS A 148 -16.89 13.31 -6.07
N GLU A 149 -17.89 12.42 -6.08
CA GLU A 149 -17.68 10.99 -6.32
C GLU A 149 -17.15 10.73 -7.73
N CYS A 150 -17.71 11.39 -8.77
CA CYS A 150 -17.18 11.33 -10.13
C CYS A 150 -15.71 11.70 -10.19
N LYS A 151 -15.32 12.78 -9.50
CA LYS A 151 -13.93 13.24 -9.46
C LYS A 151 -13.01 12.19 -8.81
N VAL A 152 -13.40 11.64 -7.65
CA VAL A 152 -12.60 10.61 -6.97
C VAL A 152 -12.42 9.38 -7.85
N ARG A 153 -13.50 8.87 -8.45
CA ARG A 153 -13.43 7.68 -9.31
C ARG A 153 -12.67 7.93 -10.62
N ALA A 154 -12.75 9.14 -11.18
CA ALA A 154 -11.93 9.54 -12.32
C ALA A 154 -10.44 9.62 -11.95
N GLU A 155 -10.10 10.10 -10.75
CA GLU A 155 -8.73 10.07 -10.23
C GLU A 155 -8.24 8.62 -10.07
N CYS A 156 -9.05 7.70 -9.53
CA CYS A 156 -8.72 6.27 -9.47
C CYS A 156 -8.45 5.69 -10.87
N ALA A 157 -9.32 5.98 -11.84
CA ALA A 157 -9.16 5.53 -13.22
C ALA A 157 -7.87 6.04 -13.86
N ALA A 158 -7.51 7.32 -13.61
CA ALA A 158 -6.27 7.90 -14.12
C ALA A 158 -5.02 7.24 -13.52
N VAL A 159 -5.06 6.86 -12.23
CA VAL A 159 -3.95 6.15 -11.57
C VAL A 159 -3.79 4.73 -12.13
N LEU A 160 -4.89 3.99 -12.29
CA LEU A 160 -4.87 2.66 -12.90
C LEU A 160 -4.33 2.72 -14.34
N ALA A 161 -4.82 3.66 -15.15
CA ALA A 161 -4.37 3.83 -16.52
C ALA A 161 -2.87 4.21 -16.62
N ALA A 162 -2.40 5.09 -15.72
CA ALA A 162 -0.97 5.43 -15.64
C ALA A 162 -0.12 4.20 -15.30
N ALA A 163 -0.56 3.37 -14.34
CA ALA A 163 0.14 2.15 -13.98
C ALA A 163 0.19 1.13 -15.12
N LEU A 164 -0.90 0.94 -15.87
CA LEU A 164 -0.91 0.10 -17.07
C LEU A 164 0.07 0.60 -18.12
N TRP A 165 0.15 1.92 -18.33
CA TRP A 165 1.13 2.49 -19.26
C TRP A 165 2.58 2.21 -18.82
N PHE A 166 2.90 2.32 -17.53
CA PHE A 166 4.22 1.96 -17.02
C PHE A 166 4.50 0.45 -17.08
N ALA A 167 3.45 -0.37 -16.95
CA ALA A 167 3.55 -1.82 -17.15
C ALA A 167 3.92 -2.14 -18.61
N ASP A 168 3.20 -1.55 -19.57
CA ASP A 168 3.47 -1.71 -21.01
C ASP A 168 4.87 -1.23 -21.40
N ASP A 169 5.29 -0.08 -20.88
CA ASP A 169 6.61 0.52 -21.13
C ASP A 169 7.78 -0.38 -20.71
N LEU A 170 7.61 -1.14 -19.62
CA LEU A 170 8.61 -2.07 -19.08
C LEU A 170 8.30 -3.54 -19.42
N GLY A 171 7.37 -3.78 -20.35
CA GLY A 171 7.06 -5.12 -20.88
C GLY A 171 6.40 -6.09 -19.88
N LEU A 172 5.71 -5.58 -18.87
CA LEU A 172 5.00 -6.39 -17.86
C LEU A 172 3.57 -6.70 -18.31
N GLU A 173 3.18 -7.98 -18.27
CA GLU A 173 1.81 -8.39 -18.58
C GLU A 173 0.81 -7.91 -17.53
N HIS A 174 -0.38 -7.45 -17.97
CA HIS A 174 -1.38 -6.89 -17.05
C HIS A 174 -1.93 -7.93 -16.07
N SER A 175 -1.96 -9.21 -16.42
CA SER A 175 -2.38 -10.29 -15.50
C SER A 175 -1.44 -10.45 -14.30
N ALA A 176 -0.19 -10.01 -14.39
CA ALA A 176 0.73 -10.00 -13.26
C ALA A 176 0.38 -8.92 -12.22
N LEU A 177 -0.54 -8.01 -12.55
CA LEU A 177 -0.95 -6.91 -11.67
C LEU A 177 -2.16 -7.25 -10.81
N ASP A 178 -2.82 -8.40 -10.99
CA ASP A 178 -4.00 -8.74 -10.21
C ASP A 178 -3.74 -8.61 -8.70
N PHE A 179 -4.67 -7.96 -7.99
CA PHE A 179 -4.61 -7.63 -6.56
C PHE A 179 -3.46 -6.68 -6.16
N THR A 180 -2.82 -6.02 -7.13
CA THR A 180 -1.76 -5.04 -6.91
C THR A 180 -2.32 -3.61 -6.92
N GLY A 181 -1.86 -2.77 -6.00
CA GLY A 181 -2.14 -1.33 -6.04
C GLY A 181 -1.37 -0.63 -7.17
N ALA A 182 -2.05 0.13 -8.02
CA ALA A 182 -1.44 0.84 -9.14
C ALA A 182 -0.31 1.78 -8.73
N GLU A 183 -0.39 2.40 -7.56
CA GLU A 183 0.69 3.24 -7.05
C GLU A 183 2.00 2.46 -6.84
N THR A 184 1.95 1.19 -6.44
CA THR A 184 3.18 0.39 -6.22
C THR A 184 3.86 0.05 -7.54
N VAL A 185 3.09 -0.16 -8.61
CA VAL A 185 3.57 -0.35 -9.99
C VAL A 185 4.29 0.91 -10.47
N ILE A 186 3.63 2.07 -10.38
CA ILE A 186 4.23 3.36 -10.79
C ILE A 186 5.48 3.66 -9.97
N ARG A 187 5.44 3.44 -8.65
CA ARG A 187 6.59 3.62 -7.76
C ARG A 187 7.80 2.81 -8.23
N SER A 188 7.57 1.55 -8.60
CA SER A 188 8.65 0.62 -9.00
C SER A 188 9.20 0.96 -10.37
N ALA A 189 8.33 1.29 -11.33
CA ALA A 189 8.74 1.74 -12.65
C ALA A 189 9.62 2.99 -12.60
N LEU A 190 9.29 3.95 -11.72
CA LEU A 190 10.11 5.15 -11.52
C LEU A 190 11.49 4.82 -10.94
N LEU A 191 11.59 3.83 -10.03
CA LEU A 191 12.88 3.39 -9.51
C LEU A 191 13.69 2.62 -10.56
N VAL A 192 13.05 1.75 -11.34
CA VAL A 192 13.69 1.02 -12.45
C VAL A 192 14.30 2.01 -13.44
N ARG A 193 13.51 3.00 -13.88
CA ARG A 193 13.97 4.07 -14.77
C ARG A 193 15.10 4.91 -14.14
N LEU A 194 15.04 5.18 -12.84
CA LEU A 194 16.13 5.87 -12.12
C LEU A 194 17.43 5.06 -12.11
N GLY A 195 17.34 3.74 -11.93
CA GLY A 195 18.46 2.81 -11.98
C GLY A 195 18.94 2.48 -13.40
N GLY A 196 18.23 2.93 -14.43
CA GLY A 196 18.53 2.62 -15.84
C GLY A 196 18.16 1.18 -16.24
N GLY A 197 17.26 0.52 -15.50
CA GLY A 197 16.73 -0.80 -15.85
C GLY A 197 15.64 -0.72 -16.91
N GLY A 198 15.33 -1.86 -17.52
CA GLY A 198 14.32 -1.98 -18.59
C GLY A 198 13.16 -2.94 -18.28
N GLU A 199 13.10 -3.49 -17.07
CA GLU A 199 12.08 -4.45 -16.65
C GLU A 199 11.77 -4.32 -15.15
N PHE A 200 10.60 -4.79 -14.73
CA PHE A 200 10.25 -4.83 -13.31
C PHE A 200 11.11 -5.86 -12.56
N PRO A 201 11.64 -5.52 -11.38
CA PRO A 201 12.56 -6.41 -10.68
C PRO A 201 11.82 -7.52 -9.94
N ASN A 202 12.45 -8.69 -9.83
CA ASN A 202 12.16 -9.66 -8.77
C ASN A 202 12.82 -9.23 -7.44
N ARG A 203 12.65 -10.00 -6.36
CA ARG A 203 13.18 -9.65 -5.01
C ARG A 203 14.69 -9.32 -5.02
N LEU A 204 15.50 -10.13 -5.70
CA LEU A 204 16.94 -9.90 -5.84
C LEU A 204 17.25 -8.67 -6.70
N GLY A 205 16.57 -8.52 -7.83
CA GLY A 205 16.71 -7.36 -8.72
C GLY A 205 16.38 -6.06 -8.00
N PHE A 206 15.37 -6.07 -7.12
CA PHE A 206 14.95 -4.91 -6.36
C PHE A 206 15.99 -4.52 -5.31
N ALA A 207 16.54 -5.51 -4.60
CA ALA A 207 17.66 -5.30 -3.69
C ALA A 207 18.90 -4.70 -4.38
N LYS A 208 19.25 -5.21 -5.57
CA LYS A 208 20.35 -4.67 -6.39
C LYS A 208 20.07 -3.23 -6.84
N LEU A 209 18.83 -2.96 -7.27
CA LEU A 209 18.38 -1.63 -7.68
C LEU A 209 18.53 -0.61 -6.54
N LEU A 210 18.02 -0.93 -5.34
CA LEU A 210 18.15 -0.06 -4.18
C LEU A 210 19.63 0.13 -3.77
N ALA A 211 20.44 -0.93 -3.78
CA ALA A 211 21.87 -0.83 -3.51
C ALA A 211 22.58 0.12 -4.49
N ALA A 212 22.27 0.04 -5.78
CA ALA A 212 22.81 0.92 -6.81
C ALA A 212 22.37 2.38 -6.60
N ILE A 213 21.09 2.62 -6.29
CA ILE A 213 20.58 3.97 -5.98
C ILE A 213 21.31 4.57 -4.78
N ARG A 214 21.52 3.78 -3.71
CA ARG A 214 22.25 4.21 -2.51
C ARG A 214 23.72 4.53 -2.80
N SER A 215 24.39 3.69 -3.59
CA SER A 215 25.77 3.92 -4.02
C SER A 215 25.91 5.21 -4.85
N ASN A 216 25.01 5.41 -5.82
CA ASN A 216 24.99 6.62 -6.64
C ASN A 216 24.73 7.89 -5.81
N ALA A 217 23.84 7.81 -4.82
CA ALA A 217 23.58 8.91 -3.89
C ALA A 217 24.81 9.24 -3.02
N ALA A 218 25.52 8.23 -2.52
CA ALA A 218 26.74 8.43 -1.73
C ALA A 218 27.89 9.07 -2.52
N ASN A 219 27.99 8.76 -3.82
CA ASN A 219 28.99 9.33 -4.72
C ASN A 219 28.64 10.74 -5.23
N SER A 220 27.40 11.18 -5.03
CA SER A 220 26.92 12.49 -5.46
C SER A 220 27.16 13.54 -4.38
N SER A 221 27.65 14.72 -4.76
CA SER A 221 27.90 15.84 -3.82
C SER A 221 26.62 16.47 -3.23
N ALA A 222 25.44 15.97 -3.60
CA ALA A 222 24.16 16.38 -3.07
C ALA A 222 23.85 15.60 -1.80
N ALA A 223 23.77 16.31 -0.66
CA ALA A 223 23.57 15.73 0.66
C ALA A 223 22.33 14.83 0.75
N GLY A 224 22.55 13.50 0.77
CA GLY A 224 21.74 12.47 1.44
C GLY A 224 20.28 12.25 1.04
N LYS A 225 19.67 13.11 0.22
CA LYS A 225 18.26 13.02 -0.18
C LYS A 225 18.12 12.48 -1.59
N LEU A 226 17.30 11.43 -1.74
CA LEU A 226 16.89 10.90 -3.03
C LEU A 226 16.27 12.01 -3.89
N LYS A 227 16.77 12.15 -5.11
CA LYS A 227 16.19 13.02 -6.13
C LYS A 227 15.92 12.21 -7.40
N ILE A 228 14.66 12.12 -7.79
CA ILE A 228 14.23 11.49 -9.03
C ILE A 228 14.13 12.59 -10.10
N PRO A 229 14.95 12.56 -11.17
CA PRO A 229 14.94 13.59 -12.20
C PRO A 229 13.58 13.67 -12.92
N LYS A 230 13.06 14.89 -13.09
CA LYS A 230 11.79 15.11 -13.82
C LYS A 230 11.83 14.64 -15.28
N LYS A 231 13.02 14.65 -15.90
CA LYS A 231 13.22 14.17 -17.27
C LYS A 231 12.84 12.70 -17.48
N LEU A 232 12.76 11.91 -16.40
CA LEU A 232 12.26 10.53 -16.46
C LEU A 232 10.76 10.44 -16.76
N LEU A 233 10.06 11.58 -16.80
CA LEU A 233 8.64 11.71 -17.13
C LEU A 233 8.42 12.40 -18.48
N ASP A 234 9.46 12.69 -19.25
CA ASP A 234 9.35 13.47 -20.49
C ASP A 234 8.56 12.72 -21.57
N ASP A 235 8.68 11.40 -21.59
CA ASP A 235 7.99 10.44 -22.47
C ASP A 235 6.63 9.98 -21.93
N VAL A 236 6.33 10.25 -20.66
CA VAL A 236 5.04 9.93 -20.05
C VAL A 236 3.95 10.80 -20.70
N PRO A 237 2.85 10.19 -21.18
CA PRO A 237 1.71 10.90 -21.76
C PRO A 237 1.21 12.03 -20.86
N PRO A 238 0.80 13.19 -21.43
CA PRO A 238 0.35 14.34 -20.65
C PRO A 238 -0.74 14.02 -19.61
N GLU A 239 -1.66 13.13 -19.94
CA GLU A 239 -2.75 12.68 -19.07
C GLU A 239 -2.29 11.92 -17.81
N TYR A 240 -1.10 11.31 -17.82
CA TYR A 240 -0.56 10.53 -16.70
C TYR A 240 0.57 11.26 -15.96
N ARG A 241 1.09 12.35 -16.54
CA ARG A 241 2.25 13.08 -16.03
C ARG A 241 2.03 13.63 -14.62
N ASP A 242 0.84 14.14 -14.32
CA ASP A 242 0.52 14.66 -12.99
C ASP A 242 0.46 13.55 -11.93
N VAL A 243 -0.08 12.38 -12.29
CA VAL A 243 -0.08 11.18 -11.42
C VAL A 243 1.36 10.75 -11.12
N ALA A 244 2.18 10.59 -12.17
CA ALA A 244 3.57 10.18 -12.04
C ALA A 244 4.39 11.20 -11.23
N GLU A 245 4.19 12.51 -11.44
CA GLU A 245 4.86 13.57 -10.69
C GLU A 245 4.44 13.59 -9.21
N LYS A 246 3.16 13.33 -8.90
CA LYS A 246 2.69 13.19 -7.52
C LYS A 246 3.40 12.02 -6.83
N ILE A 247 3.40 10.84 -7.44
CA ILE A 247 4.04 9.63 -6.88
C ILE A 247 5.55 9.83 -6.74
N ARG A 248 6.21 10.42 -7.75
CA ARG A 248 7.63 10.78 -7.71
C ARG A 248 7.95 11.63 -6.47
N ARG A 249 7.15 12.65 -6.18
CA ARG A 249 7.33 13.51 -4.98
C ARG A 249 7.07 12.76 -3.68
N GLU A 250 6.13 11.83 -3.67
CA GLU A 250 5.87 11.00 -2.48
C GLU A 250 7.06 10.10 -2.13
N ILE A 251 7.68 9.49 -3.15
CA ILE A 251 8.88 8.66 -2.97
C ILE A 251 10.02 9.48 -2.37
N GLU A 252 10.33 10.63 -2.98
CA GLU A 252 11.39 11.54 -2.51
C GLU A 252 11.19 12.00 -1.07
N LYS A 253 9.93 12.10 -0.62
CA LYS A 253 9.59 12.63 0.70
C LYS A 253 9.54 11.57 1.80
N HIS A 254 9.04 10.37 1.50
CA HIS A 254 8.65 9.43 2.55
C HIS A 254 9.45 8.12 2.58
N ASP A 255 10.10 7.72 1.48
CA ASP A 255 10.65 6.36 1.40
C ASP A 255 12.09 6.25 1.91
N ALA A 256 12.78 7.40 2.11
CA ALA A 256 14.12 7.48 2.71
C ALA A 256 15.15 6.47 2.15
N LEU A 257 15.01 6.11 0.86
CA LEU A 257 15.78 5.01 0.23
C LEU A 257 17.30 5.19 0.29
N THR A 258 17.78 6.42 0.48
CA THR A 258 19.19 6.79 0.52
C THR A 258 19.74 7.00 1.93
N ASP A 259 18.95 6.78 2.98
CA ASP A 259 19.40 6.96 4.36
C ASP A 259 20.51 5.95 4.72
N PRO A 260 21.75 6.39 5.01
CA PRO A 260 22.84 5.49 5.35
C PRO A 260 22.67 4.82 6.73
N ALA A 261 21.79 5.32 7.60
CA ALA A 261 21.58 4.76 8.94
C ALA A 261 20.80 3.43 8.93
N VAL A 262 20.04 3.14 7.86
CA VAL A 262 19.22 1.93 7.74
C VAL A 262 19.96 0.90 6.88
N THR A 263 20.16 -0.34 7.36
CA THR A 263 20.79 -1.39 6.53
C THR A 263 19.90 -1.72 5.31
N LEU A 264 20.48 -2.28 4.24
CA LEU A 264 19.73 -2.60 3.02
C LEU A 264 18.59 -3.59 3.31
N ASP A 265 18.86 -4.60 4.11
CA ASP A 265 17.92 -5.58 4.64
C ASP A 265 16.69 -4.95 5.30
N SER A 266 16.93 -4.09 6.30
CA SER A 266 15.87 -3.40 7.02
C SER A 266 15.10 -2.43 6.12
N LEU A 267 15.77 -1.77 5.19
CA LEU A 267 15.11 -0.91 4.21
C LEU A 267 14.16 -1.71 3.31
N LEU A 268 14.61 -2.84 2.78
CA LEU A 268 13.80 -3.71 1.92
C LEU A 268 12.52 -4.14 2.62
N ASN A 269 12.61 -4.55 3.89
CA ASN A 269 11.43 -4.90 4.69
C ASN A 269 10.52 -3.69 4.95
N LEU A 270 11.07 -2.49 5.21
CA LEU A 270 10.27 -1.28 5.44
C LEU A 270 9.46 -0.83 4.22
N VAL A 271 9.95 -1.12 3.01
CA VAL A 271 9.36 -0.64 1.76
C VAL A 271 8.70 -1.74 0.94
N GLU A 272 8.73 -3.00 1.36
CA GLU A 272 8.24 -4.17 0.62
C GLU A 272 6.83 -3.95 0.04
N LEU A 273 5.88 -3.50 0.86
CA LEU A 273 4.49 -3.28 0.45
C LEU A 273 4.26 -2.00 -0.36
N ARG A 274 5.28 -1.15 -0.52
CA ARG A 274 5.19 0.11 -1.26
C ARG A 274 5.58 -0.03 -2.73
N TYR A 275 6.26 -1.11 -3.08
CA TYR A 275 6.80 -1.34 -4.42
C TYR A 275 6.30 -2.68 -4.95
N PHE A 276 5.96 -2.70 -6.24
CA PHE A 276 5.70 -3.92 -6.98
C PHE A 276 7.02 -4.64 -7.28
N VAL A 277 7.09 -5.90 -6.87
CA VAL A 277 8.24 -6.77 -7.06
C VAL A 277 7.71 -8.10 -7.57
N GLN A 278 8.28 -8.60 -8.67
CA GLN A 278 7.89 -9.87 -9.25
C GLN A 278 8.33 -11.06 -8.38
N GLU A 279 7.60 -12.16 -8.48
CA GLU A 279 8.05 -13.43 -7.90
C GLU A 279 9.39 -13.85 -8.52
N GLY A 280 10.32 -14.27 -7.66
CA GLY A 280 11.64 -14.74 -8.07
C GLY A 280 11.73 -16.26 -8.14
N SER A 281 12.79 -16.75 -8.76
CA SER A 281 13.19 -18.15 -8.73
C SER A 281 13.87 -18.51 -7.41
N LEU A 282 14.11 -19.81 -7.16
CA LEU A 282 14.87 -20.26 -5.98
C LEU A 282 16.31 -19.74 -5.98
N GLU A 283 16.95 -19.61 -7.16
CA GLU A 283 18.31 -19.07 -7.27
C GLU A 283 18.37 -17.59 -6.85
N ASP A 284 17.27 -16.85 -7.00
CA ASP A 284 17.17 -15.46 -6.55
C ASP A 284 17.18 -15.35 -5.02
N VAL A 285 16.71 -16.39 -4.31
CA VAL A 285 16.71 -16.42 -2.83
C VAL A 285 18.13 -16.51 -2.31
N ASP A 286 18.92 -17.46 -2.82
CA ASP A 286 20.34 -17.61 -2.43
C ASP A 286 21.16 -16.35 -2.74
N GLY A 287 20.91 -15.74 -3.91
CA GLY A 287 21.54 -14.49 -4.32
C GLY A 287 21.13 -13.30 -3.46
N PHE A 288 19.88 -13.27 -2.97
CA PHE A 288 19.37 -12.23 -2.09
C PHE A 288 20.03 -12.28 -0.73
N ASP A 289 20.07 -13.47 -0.12
CA ASP A 289 20.69 -13.70 1.18
C ASP A 289 22.19 -13.33 1.16
N ALA A 290 22.90 -13.71 0.10
CA ALA A 290 24.29 -13.34 -0.09
C ALA A 290 24.52 -11.81 -0.23
N LEU A 291 23.59 -11.10 -0.86
CA LEU A 291 23.67 -9.64 -1.06
C LEU A 291 23.38 -8.87 0.23
N VAL A 292 22.35 -9.30 0.95
CA VAL A 292 21.76 -8.56 2.06
C VAL A 292 22.41 -8.91 3.40
N SER A 293 22.96 -10.13 3.53
CA SER A 293 23.53 -10.68 4.76
C SER A 293 24.96 -11.23 4.57
N GLN A 294 25.79 -10.55 3.75
CA GLN A 294 27.12 -11.05 3.35
C GLN A 294 28.06 -11.36 4.54
N GLU A 295 28.18 -10.45 5.51
CA GLU A 295 29.06 -10.66 6.66
C GLU A 295 28.54 -11.79 7.55
N TRP A 296 27.20 -11.93 7.67
CA TRP A 296 26.60 -13.04 8.38
C TRP A 296 26.91 -14.39 7.72
N HIS A 297 26.73 -14.53 6.41
CA HIS A 297 27.10 -15.77 5.70
C HIS A 297 28.59 -16.11 5.84
N LYS A 298 29.46 -15.11 5.77
CA LYS A 298 30.90 -15.28 5.96
C LYS A 298 31.27 -15.78 7.35
N VAL A 299 30.59 -15.26 8.38
CA VAL A 299 30.84 -15.62 9.79
C VAL A 299 30.22 -16.98 10.14
N THR A 300 28.98 -17.23 9.72
CA THR A 300 28.23 -18.47 10.00
C THR A 300 28.66 -19.63 9.09
N LYS A 301 29.25 -19.35 7.93
CA LYS A 301 29.57 -20.35 6.90
C LYS A 301 28.36 -21.19 6.49
N GLY A 302 27.17 -20.57 6.49
CA GLY A 302 25.90 -21.25 6.19
C GLY A 302 25.41 -22.20 7.29
N LYS A 303 26.00 -22.17 8.49
CA LYS A 303 25.51 -22.99 9.61
C LYS A 303 24.37 -22.28 10.32
N GLU A 304 23.29 -23.01 10.50
CA GLU A 304 22.06 -22.52 11.12
C GLU A 304 21.78 -23.11 12.50
N ASP A 305 22.57 -24.10 12.94
CA ASP A 305 22.39 -24.74 14.24
C ASP A 305 22.67 -23.78 15.41
N PRO A 306 21.89 -23.85 16.51
CA PRO A 306 22.06 -22.97 17.66
C PRO A 306 23.48 -22.98 18.25
N TYR A 307 24.14 -24.14 18.30
CA TYR A 307 25.49 -24.26 18.86
C TYR A 307 26.54 -23.48 18.06
N SER A 308 26.48 -23.51 16.72
CA SER A 308 27.36 -22.70 15.87
C SER A 308 27.12 -21.21 16.06
N ARG A 309 25.85 -20.78 16.17
CA ARG A 309 25.46 -19.38 16.40
C ARG A 309 25.96 -18.90 17.77
N LEU A 310 25.70 -19.66 18.83
CA LEU A 310 26.17 -19.37 20.18
C LEU A 310 27.70 -19.34 20.28
N THR A 311 28.41 -20.22 19.56
CA THR A 311 29.88 -20.17 19.50
C THR A 311 30.39 -18.87 18.89
N ILE A 312 29.73 -18.37 17.84
CA ILE A 312 30.05 -17.09 17.21
C ILE A 312 29.79 -15.93 18.18
N PHE A 313 28.62 -15.92 18.82
CA PHE A 313 28.25 -14.87 19.78
C PHE A 313 29.20 -14.84 20.97
N MET A 314 29.55 -16.02 21.51
CA MET A 314 30.55 -16.15 22.58
C MET A 314 31.94 -15.63 22.14
N CYS A 315 32.36 -15.87 20.89
CA CYS A 315 33.60 -15.29 20.39
C CYS A 315 33.53 -13.76 20.36
N ILE A 316 32.44 -13.19 19.85
CA ILE A 316 32.25 -11.74 19.76
C ILE A 316 32.22 -11.11 21.17
N ALA A 317 31.43 -11.67 22.08
CA ALA A 317 31.31 -11.20 23.45
C ALA A 317 32.63 -11.26 24.24
N ALA A 318 33.54 -12.15 23.84
CA ALA A 318 34.89 -12.27 24.40
C ALA A 318 35.97 -11.48 23.60
N ALA A 319 35.56 -10.59 22.70
CA ALA A 319 36.42 -9.82 21.80
C ALA A 319 37.39 -10.68 20.95
N ALA A 320 36.98 -11.92 20.64
CA ALA A 320 37.72 -12.86 19.81
C ALA A 320 37.20 -12.90 18.38
N LYS A 321 38.03 -13.36 17.44
CA LYS A 321 37.63 -13.53 16.03
C LYS A 321 36.46 -14.54 15.94
N PRO A 322 35.32 -14.18 15.31
CA PRO A 322 34.16 -15.06 15.19
C PRO A 322 34.47 -16.37 14.48
N LYS A 323 34.05 -17.51 15.07
CA LYS A 323 34.20 -18.85 14.50
C LYS A 323 33.00 -19.72 14.87
N THR A 324 32.55 -20.55 13.93
CA THR A 324 31.51 -21.57 14.17
C THR A 324 31.97 -22.73 15.07
N THR A 325 33.26 -22.81 15.37
CA THR A 325 33.88 -23.89 16.15
C THR A 325 35.21 -23.41 16.71
N VAL A 326 35.47 -23.65 17.99
CA VAL A 326 36.70 -23.25 18.70
C VAL A 326 37.39 -24.46 19.33
N SER A 327 38.68 -24.36 19.61
CA SER A 327 39.43 -25.35 20.41
C SER A 327 39.20 -25.16 21.91
N GLU A 328 39.49 -26.17 22.73
CA GLU A 328 39.43 -26.02 24.19
C GLU A 328 40.38 -24.91 24.71
N THR A 329 41.52 -24.71 24.04
CA THR A 329 42.45 -23.62 24.39
C THR A 329 41.83 -22.24 24.13
N GLU A 330 41.14 -22.07 23.00
CA GLU A 330 40.42 -20.84 22.68
C GLU A 330 39.24 -20.63 23.63
N ALA A 331 38.51 -21.69 23.99
CA ALA A 331 37.44 -21.63 24.98
C ALA A 331 37.93 -21.14 26.36
N ARG A 332 39.07 -21.66 26.83
CA ARG A 332 39.72 -21.17 28.06
C ARG A 332 40.14 -19.72 27.95
N ALA A 333 40.59 -19.28 26.78
CA ALA A 333 40.95 -17.89 26.54
C ALA A 333 39.71 -16.97 26.58
N MET A 334 38.58 -17.38 26.00
CA MET A 334 37.32 -16.64 26.07
C MET A 334 36.81 -16.49 27.50
N ILE A 335 36.84 -17.58 28.30
CA ILE A 335 36.46 -17.53 29.72
C ILE A 335 37.32 -16.51 30.48
N ARG A 336 38.64 -16.50 30.24
CA ARG A 336 39.55 -15.52 30.84
C ARG A 336 39.20 -14.08 30.46
N GLN A 337 38.94 -13.83 29.18
CA GLN A 337 38.58 -12.50 28.69
C GLN A 337 37.29 -12.01 29.34
N VAL A 338 36.26 -12.85 29.37
CA VAL A 338 34.97 -12.52 29.98
C VAL A 338 35.07 -12.30 31.49
N ARG A 339 35.89 -13.08 32.22
CA ARG A 339 36.13 -12.81 33.65
C ARG A 339 36.84 -11.49 33.90
N GLN A 340 37.74 -11.10 33.01
CA GLN A 340 38.54 -9.89 33.17
C GLN A 340 37.77 -8.63 32.78
N HIS A 341 36.90 -8.71 31.76
CA HIS A 341 36.31 -7.56 31.10
C HIS A 341 34.78 -7.57 31.05
N GLY A 342 34.14 -8.66 31.48
CA GLY A 342 32.71 -8.90 31.28
C GLY A 342 32.41 -9.40 29.87
N PHE A 343 31.13 -9.70 29.62
CA PHE A 343 30.64 -10.00 28.27
C PHE A 343 30.38 -8.70 27.51
N ASP A 344 30.96 -8.55 26.33
CA ASP A 344 30.58 -7.49 25.39
C ASP A 344 29.29 -7.88 24.64
N SER A 345 28.17 -7.89 25.38
CA SER A 345 26.86 -8.22 24.82
C SER A 345 26.42 -7.19 23.78
N GLU A 346 26.83 -5.93 23.93
CA GLU A 346 26.49 -4.87 22.98
C GLU A 346 27.12 -5.12 21.61
N ALA A 347 28.35 -5.63 21.55
CA ALA A 347 28.97 -6.05 20.30
C ALA A 347 28.21 -7.21 19.62
N VAL A 348 27.68 -8.16 20.40
CA VAL A 348 26.85 -9.26 19.86
C VAL A 348 25.54 -8.71 19.28
N SER A 349 24.80 -7.90 20.03
CA SER A 349 23.53 -7.33 19.57
C SER A 349 23.74 -6.42 18.35
N THR A 350 24.85 -5.67 18.32
CA THR A 350 25.26 -4.85 17.16
C THR A 350 25.56 -5.71 15.94
N PHE A 351 26.30 -6.81 16.09
CA PHE A 351 26.56 -7.75 14.99
C PHE A 351 25.25 -8.35 14.44
N ILE A 352 24.35 -8.83 15.32
CA ILE A 352 23.07 -9.41 14.91
C ILE A 352 22.24 -8.38 14.14
N ARG A 353 22.06 -7.17 14.70
CA ARG A 353 21.25 -6.11 14.06
C ARG A 353 21.81 -5.66 12.71
N SER A 354 23.14 -5.58 12.60
CA SER A 354 23.82 -5.07 11.41
C SER A 354 24.01 -6.11 10.30
N SER A 355 24.16 -7.38 10.66
CA SER A 355 24.65 -8.41 9.72
C SER A 355 23.68 -9.55 9.45
N ALA A 356 22.82 -9.93 10.40
CA ALA A 356 21.91 -11.06 10.23
C ALA A 356 20.73 -10.72 9.30
N PRO A 357 20.10 -11.72 8.66
CA PRO A 357 18.85 -11.54 7.90
C PRO A 357 17.73 -10.97 8.78
N PHE A 358 16.90 -10.08 8.22
CA PHE A 358 15.86 -9.37 8.95
C PHE A 358 14.96 -10.30 9.76
N GLU A 359 14.48 -11.36 9.11
CA GLU A 359 13.44 -12.25 9.60
C GLU A 359 13.84 -13.02 10.87
N ILE A 360 15.13 -13.13 11.17
CA ILE A 360 15.63 -13.90 12.32
C ILE A 360 16.31 -13.03 13.39
N LYS A 361 16.42 -11.72 13.22
CA LYS A 361 17.14 -10.83 14.16
C LYS A 361 16.62 -10.95 15.59
N ASP A 362 15.30 -10.86 15.76
CA ASP A 362 14.68 -10.89 17.09
C ASP A 362 14.87 -12.26 17.76
N ASN A 363 14.76 -13.35 16.99
CA ASN A 363 15.01 -14.70 17.48
C ASN A 363 16.48 -14.88 17.91
N LEU A 364 17.44 -14.32 17.17
CA LEU A 364 18.86 -14.40 17.50
C LEU A 364 19.21 -13.55 18.72
N LEU A 365 18.58 -12.37 18.86
CA LEU A 365 18.72 -11.53 20.04
C LEU A 365 18.18 -12.25 21.28
N SER A 366 16.99 -12.86 21.20
CA SER A 366 16.42 -13.61 22.32
C SER A 366 17.26 -14.84 22.69
N LEU A 367 17.72 -15.60 21.69
CA LEU A 367 18.65 -16.73 21.91
C LEU A 367 19.92 -16.31 22.69
N TRP A 368 20.43 -15.11 22.43
CA TRP A 368 21.61 -14.59 23.13
C TRP A 368 21.25 -13.98 24.50
N GLU A 369 20.36 -12.99 24.53
CA GLU A 369 20.09 -12.13 25.69
C GLU A 369 19.22 -12.81 26.74
N ASP A 370 18.23 -13.60 26.31
CA ASP A 370 17.23 -14.21 27.21
C ASP A 370 17.59 -15.66 27.58
N GLU A 371 18.13 -16.43 26.64
CA GLU A 371 18.41 -17.86 26.84
C GLU A 371 19.86 -18.11 27.29
N PHE A 372 20.85 -17.73 26.48
CA PHE A 372 22.24 -18.15 26.72
C PHE A 372 22.98 -17.28 27.74
N LEU A 373 22.88 -15.96 27.64
CA LEU A 373 23.69 -15.03 28.43
C LEU A 373 23.44 -15.15 29.95
N PRO A 374 22.19 -15.28 30.45
CA PRO A 374 21.96 -15.40 31.89
C PRO A 374 22.63 -16.63 32.50
N GLU A 375 22.50 -17.80 31.86
CA GLU A 375 23.17 -19.01 32.30
C GLU A 375 24.70 -18.92 32.12
N ALA A 376 25.16 -18.35 31.00
CA ALA A 376 26.58 -18.17 30.76
C ALA A 376 27.23 -17.27 31.83
N GLN A 377 26.55 -16.23 32.29
CA GLN A 377 27.04 -15.37 33.37
C GLN A 377 27.22 -16.15 34.68
N GLU A 378 26.27 -17.02 35.03
CA GLU A 378 26.35 -17.86 36.23
C GLU A 378 27.58 -18.76 36.20
N TYR A 379 27.85 -19.43 35.09
CA TYR A 379 28.95 -20.41 35.02
C TYR A 379 30.31 -19.82 34.66
N LEU A 380 30.38 -18.79 33.80
CA LEU A 380 31.65 -18.30 33.26
C LEU A 380 32.31 -17.26 34.16
N ILE A 381 31.54 -16.47 34.92
CA ILE A 381 32.08 -15.43 35.81
C ILE A 381 32.41 -15.99 37.21
N ASP A 382 32.01 -17.22 37.51
CA ASP A 382 32.20 -17.86 38.82
C ASP A 382 33.67 -17.92 39.30
N ASP A 383 34.00 -17.10 40.29
CA ASP A 383 35.33 -17.00 40.91
C ASP A 383 35.72 -18.28 41.69
N ASP A 384 34.74 -19.08 42.13
CA ASP A 384 34.95 -20.36 42.82
C ASP A 384 35.28 -21.51 41.85
N ASP A 385 35.49 -21.22 40.56
CA ASP A 385 35.99 -22.14 39.55
C ASP A 385 37.35 -21.69 38.97
N PRO A 386 38.45 -21.73 39.73
CA PRO A 386 39.77 -21.25 39.29
C PRO A 386 40.39 -22.10 38.17
N LYS A 387 39.90 -23.34 37.97
CA LYS A 387 40.36 -24.25 36.90
C LYS A 387 39.45 -24.22 35.66
N TYR A 388 38.39 -23.42 35.68
CA TYR A 388 37.37 -23.31 34.63
C TYR A 388 36.66 -24.63 34.32
N THR A 389 36.54 -25.53 35.29
CA THR A 389 35.96 -26.87 35.08
C THR A 389 34.48 -26.80 34.78
N ARG A 390 33.72 -26.00 35.54
CA ARG A 390 32.28 -25.79 35.35
C ARG A 390 32.02 -24.91 34.14
N ALA A 391 32.80 -23.84 33.99
CA ALA A 391 32.71 -22.95 32.82
C ALA A 391 32.97 -23.69 31.49
N LEU A 392 33.97 -24.58 31.44
CA LEU A 392 34.24 -25.39 30.24
C LEU A 392 33.19 -26.47 29.98
N LYS A 393 32.57 -27.02 31.03
CA LYS A 393 31.48 -27.97 30.87
C LYS A 393 30.28 -27.28 30.22
N PHE A 394 29.88 -26.12 30.73
CA PHE A 394 28.81 -25.31 30.15
C PHE A 394 29.08 -24.97 28.68
N LEU A 395 30.29 -24.50 28.36
CA LEU A 395 30.65 -24.20 26.97
C LEU A 395 30.67 -25.46 26.07
N LYS A 396 30.97 -26.64 26.60
CA LYS A 396 30.90 -27.89 25.81
C LYS A 396 29.47 -28.36 25.57
N GLU A 397 28.54 -28.01 26.45
CA GLU A 397 27.12 -28.35 26.33
C GLU A 397 26.38 -27.37 25.40
N ASN A 398 26.82 -26.12 25.33
CA ASN A 398 26.12 -25.04 24.61
C ASN A 398 26.89 -24.42 23.43
N CYS A 399 28.16 -24.80 23.20
CA CYS A 399 28.96 -24.32 22.07
C CYS A 399 29.74 -25.46 21.38
N ASN A 400 30.17 -25.21 20.14
CA ASN A 400 30.95 -26.13 19.32
C ASN A 400 32.44 -26.09 19.69
N ILE A 401 32.81 -26.85 20.72
CA ILE A 401 34.20 -27.00 21.18
C ILE A 401 34.82 -28.27 20.59
N LYS A 402 35.93 -28.14 19.85
CA LYS A 402 36.70 -29.29 19.35
C LYS A 402 37.29 -30.08 20.51
N VAL A 403 36.83 -31.32 20.66
CA VAL A 403 37.46 -32.31 21.53
C VAL A 403 38.72 -32.83 20.84
N LYS A 404 39.88 -32.81 21.52
CA LYS A 404 41.06 -33.52 21.03
C LYS A 404 40.72 -34.99 20.93
N ALA A 405 40.76 -35.57 19.73
CA ALA A 405 40.79 -37.02 19.59
C ALA A 405 42.00 -37.52 20.39
N ALA A 406 41.76 -38.34 21.42
CA ALA A 406 42.83 -39.06 22.09
C ALA A 406 43.58 -39.85 21.01
N GLY A 407 44.88 -39.57 20.87
CA GLY A 407 45.71 -40.24 19.89
C GLY A 407 45.57 -41.75 20.05
N LYS A 408 45.41 -42.46 18.92
CA LYS A 408 45.60 -43.91 18.87
C LYS A 408 46.92 -44.23 19.54
N ALA A 409 46.86 -44.83 20.73
CA ALA A 409 48.01 -45.51 21.30
C ALA A 409 48.35 -46.65 20.35
N GLN A 410 49.55 -46.58 19.77
CA GLN A 410 50.22 -47.76 19.25
C GLN A 410 50.44 -48.72 20.43
N GLY A 411 50.01 -49.95 20.25
CA GLY A 411 50.18 -51.09 21.14
C GLY A 411 49.65 -52.32 20.44
#